data_AF-A0A931C3C5-F1
#
_entry.id   AF-A0A931C3C5-F1
#
_cell.length_a   1.000
_cell.length_b   1.000
_cell.length_c   1.000
_cell.angle_alpha   90.00
_cell.angle_beta   90.00
_cell.angle_gamma   90.00
#
_symmetry.space_group_name_H-M   'P 1'
#
loop_
_entity.id
_entity.type
_entity.pdbx_description
1 polymer ?
#
loop_
_entity_poly.entity_id
_entity_poly.type
_entity_poly.pdbx_seq_one_letter_code
_entity_poly.pdbx_strand_id
1 'polypeptide(L)'
;MTKRLRFPFFLLVFLFCLSARQTSAQTNMAYTSDNTILITLEGTGQPYVFTSDNLLVQYNQTTHRLECILDVSTLVPASDTAAPPAMAYEVLYGAKYPELSLEIDVPLDQVSGQDIERASVPRVTTVKLQGVSNETVIPVVFTPDNQSLLFSTNFDLWLNNFSATIPVEYVPLLTGRLFITINSARWVNMQAR
;
A
#
# COMPACT_ATOMS: atom_id res chain seq x y z
N MET A 1 5.60 31.52 64.24
CA MET A 1 5.04 30.16 64.07
C MET A 1 4.13 30.18 62.83
N THR A 2 4.66 29.91 61.64
CA THR A 2 3.84 29.82 60.41
C THR A 2 4.58 28.97 59.38
N LYS A 3 4.31 27.67 59.41
CA LYS A 3 4.57 26.75 58.30
C LYS A 3 3.22 26.18 57.90
N ARG A 4 2.87 26.25 56.61
CA ARG A 4 2.30 25.15 55.80
C ARG A 4 1.86 25.68 54.44
N LEU A 5 2.84 25.82 53.55
CA LEU A 5 2.62 25.78 52.11
C LEU A 5 2.83 24.30 51.71
N ARG A 6 1.75 23.52 51.60
CA ARG A 6 1.78 22.10 51.19
C ARG A 6 0.63 21.80 50.24
N PHE A 7 0.54 22.54 49.14
CA PHE A 7 -0.47 22.29 48.11
C PHE A 7 0.01 22.12 46.67
N PRO A 8 1.25 22.50 46.24
CA PRO A 8 1.59 22.35 44.82
C PRO A 8 2.11 20.95 44.46
N PHE A 9 2.42 20.09 45.43
CA PHE A 9 3.08 18.81 45.15
C PHE A 9 2.13 17.72 44.62
N PHE A 10 0.85 17.76 45.02
CA PHE A 10 -0.12 16.73 44.63
C PHE A 10 -0.61 16.88 43.18
N LEU A 11 -0.62 18.10 42.65
CA LEU A 11 -1.04 18.36 41.26
C LEU A 11 -0.01 17.84 40.24
N LEU A 12 1.27 17.86 40.60
CA LEU A 12 2.38 17.49 39.73
C LEU A 12 2.49 15.96 39.54
N VAL A 13 2.06 15.18 40.53
CA VAL A 13 2.00 13.71 40.44
C VAL A 13 0.83 13.23 39.58
N PHE A 14 -0.32 13.93 39.60
CA PHE A 14 -1.48 13.55 38.79
C PHE A 14 -1.28 13.81 37.29
N LEU A 15 -0.52 14.86 36.94
CA LEU A 15 -0.14 15.17 35.56
C LEU A 15 0.89 14.17 34.96
N PHE A 16 1.66 13.47 35.80
CA PHE A 16 2.65 12.49 35.31
C PHE A 16 2.03 11.15 34.91
N CYS A 17 0.84 10.80 35.40
CA CYS A 17 0.17 9.54 35.05
C CYS A 17 -0.54 9.54 33.68
N LEU A 18 -0.69 10.70 33.02
CA LEU A 18 -1.36 10.78 31.72
C LEU A 18 -0.42 10.51 30.52
N SER A 19 0.88 10.29 30.76
CA SER A 19 1.89 10.20 29.68
C SER A 19 2.21 8.79 29.21
N ALA A 20 1.52 7.75 29.69
CA ALA A 20 1.79 6.36 29.30
C ALA A 20 0.72 5.81 28.35
N ARG A 21 0.41 6.53 27.27
CA ARG A 21 -0.14 5.86 26.07
C ARG A 21 1.04 5.35 25.27
N GLN A 22 1.45 4.11 25.55
CA GLN A 22 2.29 3.36 24.63
C GLN A 22 1.50 3.21 23.33
N THR A 23 1.83 4.01 22.33
CA THR A 23 1.56 3.66 20.94
C THR A 23 2.34 2.39 20.67
N SER A 24 1.66 1.25 20.63
CA SER A 24 2.19 0.02 20.04
C SER A 24 2.35 0.27 18.54
N ALA A 25 3.43 0.94 18.17
CA ALA A 25 3.89 0.99 16.80
C ALA A 25 4.52 -0.38 16.48
N GLN A 26 3.86 -1.08 15.57
CA GLN A 26 4.23 -2.28 14.81
C GLN A 26 5.66 -2.82 15.05
N THR A 27 5.75 -4.06 15.55
CA THR A 27 7.00 -4.79 15.82
C THR A 27 7.51 -5.64 14.64
N ASN A 28 6.82 -5.67 13.50
CA ASN A 28 7.20 -6.52 12.36
C ASN A 28 7.89 -5.70 11.27
N MET A 29 9.08 -6.14 10.86
CA MET A 29 9.87 -5.54 9.80
C MET A 29 9.21 -5.81 8.44
N ALA A 30 9.08 -4.76 7.64
CA ALA A 30 8.42 -4.80 6.35
C ALA A 30 9.36 -5.44 5.29
N TYR A 31 8.84 -6.25 4.36
CA TYR A 31 9.65 -6.98 3.36
C TYR A 31 9.52 -6.33 1.98
N THR A 32 10.65 -5.86 1.44
CA THR A 32 10.75 -5.19 0.13
C THR A 32 11.42 -6.03 -0.96
N SER A 33 12.22 -7.05 -0.62
CA SER A 33 13.03 -7.77 -1.61
C SER A 33 12.16 -8.57 -2.57
N ASP A 34 12.34 -8.37 -3.88
CA ASP A 34 11.75 -9.16 -4.98
C ASP A 34 10.23 -8.99 -5.19
N ASN A 35 9.61 -7.99 -4.56
CA ASN A 35 8.20 -7.68 -4.78
C ASN A 35 8.06 -6.70 -5.96
N THR A 36 7.54 -7.20 -7.07
CA THR A 36 7.37 -6.39 -8.28
C THR A 36 5.93 -5.93 -8.46
N ILE A 37 5.77 -4.66 -8.83
CA ILE A 37 4.53 -4.05 -9.28
C ILE A 37 4.70 -3.51 -10.71
N LEU A 38 3.64 -3.63 -11.49
CA LEU A 38 3.48 -3.04 -12.81
C LEU A 38 2.33 -2.04 -12.75
N ILE A 39 2.55 -0.84 -13.25
CA ILE A 39 1.54 0.20 -13.42
C ILE A 39 1.45 0.52 -14.91
N THR A 40 0.26 0.37 -15.48
CA THR A 40 -0.01 0.76 -16.86
C THR A 40 -0.95 1.94 -16.87
N LEU A 41 -0.50 3.06 -17.43
CA LEU A 41 -1.37 4.18 -17.77
C LEU A 41 -1.98 3.92 -19.14
N GLU A 42 -3.30 3.85 -19.21
CA GLU A 42 -4.01 3.66 -20.47
C GLU A 42 -3.87 4.92 -21.33
N GLY A 43 -3.22 4.77 -22.48
CA GLY A 43 -3.08 5.85 -23.44
C GLY A 43 -4.13 5.77 -24.55
N THR A 44 -4.38 6.91 -25.18
CA THR A 44 -5.34 7.04 -26.29
C THR A 44 -4.90 6.30 -27.56
N GLY A 45 -3.59 6.09 -27.74
CA GLY A 45 -3.03 5.34 -28.87
C GLY A 45 -2.28 4.06 -28.48
N GLN A 46 -1.64 4.03 -27.30
CA GLN A 46 -0.85 2.90 -26.81
C GLN A 46 -0.72 2.97 -25.27
N PRO A 47 -0.54 1.84 -24.58
CA PRO A 47 -0.31 1.85 -23.13
C PRO A 47 1.09 2.36 -22.77
N TYR A 48 1.21 3.02 -21.62
CA TYR A 48 2.48 3.41 -21.03
C TYR A 48 2.71 2.57 -19.77
N VAL A 49 3.72 1.70 -19.79
CA VAL A 49 3.92 0.69 -18.75
C VAL A 49 5.16 1.03 -17.94
N PHE A 50 5.00 1.00 -16.62
CA PHE A 50 6.03 1.27 -15.62
C PHE A 50 6.13 0.10 -14.66
N THR A 51 7.33 -0.19 -14.18
CA THR A 51 7.58 -1.25 -13.21
C THR A 51 8.40 -0.73 -12.03
N SER A 52 8.23 -1.36 -10.88
CA SER A 52 9.09 -1.17 -9.71
C SER A 52 9.24 -2.51 -8.99
N ASP A 53 10.45 -2.79 -8.52
CA ASP A 53 10.82 -3.89 -7.64
C ASP A 53 10.87 -3.47 -6.16
N ASN A 54 10.43 -2.24 -5.86
CA ASN A 54 10.43 -1.65 -4.52
C ASN A 54 9.02 -1.64 -3.89
N LEU A 55 8.19 -2.63 -4.19
CA LEU A 55 6.88 -2.77 -3.55
C LEU A 55 7.05 -3.30 -2.12
N LEU A 56 6.76 -2.47 -1.12
CA LEU A 56 6.74 -2.91 0.25
C LEU A 56 5.47 -3.69 0.55
N VAL A 57 5.59 -4.86 1.18
CA VAL A 57 4.43 -5.66 1.62
C VAL A 57 4.55 -5.95 3.12
N GLN A 58 3.51 -5.62 3.87
CA GLN A 58 3.41 -5.93 5.29
C GLN A 58 2.01 -6.42 5.65
N TYR A 59 1.93 -7.27 6.68
CA TYR A 59 0.65 -7.71 7.21
C TYR A 59 0.35 -6.97 8.53
N ASN A 60 -0.78 -6.28 8.56
CA ASN A 60 -1.29 -5.63 9.75
C ASN A 60 -2.18 -6.59 10.53
N GLN A 61 -1.68 -7.04 11.68
CA GLN A 61 -2.38 -8.00 12.55
C GLN A 61 -3.62 -7.40 13.24
N THR A 62 -3.70 -6.07 13.36
CA THR A 62 -4.84 -5.39 13.99
C THR A 62 -6.02 -5.24 13.02
N THR A 63 -5.74 -4.93 11.76
CA THR A 63 -6.79 -4.73 10.74
C THR A 63 -7.04 -5.97 9.89
N HIS A 64 -6.20 -7.00 10.02
CA HIS A 64 -6.20 -8.19 9.19
C HIS A 64 -6.02 -7.92 7.69
N ARG A 65 -5.20 -6.91 7.35
CA ARG A 65 -4.94 -6.48 5.97
C ARG A 65 -3.49 -6.67 5.57
N LEU A 66 -3.27 -7.00 4.30
CA LEU A 66 -1.98 -6.80 3.64
C LEU A 66 -1.89 -5.34 3.18
N GLU A 67 -0.91 -4.62 3.70
CA GLU A 67 -0.60 -3.26 3.30
C GLU A 67 0.56 -3.32 2.30
N CYS A 68 0.28 -2.84 1.09
CA CYS A 68 1.23 -2.74 -0.01
C CYS A 68 1.53 -1.26 -0.23
N ILE A 69 2.79 -0.85 -0.15
CA ILE A 69 3.21 0.54 -0.29
C ILE A 69 4.25 0.62 -1.40
N LEU A 70 3.98 1.44 -2.41
CA LEU A 70 4.90 1.74 -3.49
C LEU A 70 5.33 3.20 -3.39
N ASP A 71 6.64 3.45 -3.33
CA ASP A 71 7.21 4.76 -3.60
C ASP A 71 7.13 5.03 -5.12
N VAL A 72 6.34 6.04 -5.48
CA VAL A 72 6.08 6.43 -6.87
C VAL A 72 7.37 6.81 -7.62
N SER A 73 8.39 7.30 -6.91
CA SER A 73 9.69 7.67 -7.51
C SER A 73 10.50 6.47 -8.01
N THR A 74 10.16 5.25 -7.58
CA THR A 74 10.84 4.02 -7.98
C THR A 74 10.32 3.44 -9.30
N LEU A 75 9.23 4.00 -9.83
CA LEU A 75 8.66 3.56 -11.10
C LEU A 75 9.57 3.94 -12.27
N VAL A 76 9.97 2.94 -13.05
CA VAL A 76 10.74 3.12 -14.28
C VAL A 76 9.96 2.57 -15.47
N PRO A 77 10.10 3.14 -16.68
CA PRO A 77 9.50 2.58 -17.88
C PRO A 77 9.90 1.11 -18.07
N ALA A 78 8.93 0.25 -18.42
CA ALA A 78 9.25 -1.11 -18.84
C ALA A 78 10.00 -1.06 -20.20
N SER A 79 10.93 -2.00 -20.39
CA SER A 79 11.96 -2.01 -21.44
C SER A 79 11.46 -1.90 -22.88
N ASP A 80 10.19 -2.23 -23.13
CA ASP A 80 9.59 -2.26 -24.47
C ASP A 80 8.51 -1.18 -24.69
N THR A 81 8.54 -0.08 -23.91
CA THR A 81 7.52 0.98 -24.00
C THR A 81 8.09 2.33 -24.43
N ALA A 82 7.26 3.09 -25.14
CA ALA A 82 7.55 4.50 -25.47
C ALA A 82 7.23 5.47 -24.31
N ALA A 83 7.18 4.97 -23.07
CA ALA A 83 6.78 5.77 -21.91
C ALA A 83 7.87 6.77 -21.51
N PRO A 84 7.56 8.07 -21.40
CA PRO A 84 8.50 9.05 -20.85
C PRO A 84 8.87 8.69 -19.40
N PRO A 85 10.16 8.76 -19.02
CA PRO A 85 10.60 8.35 -17.68
C PRO A 85 9.88 9.05 -16.52
N ALA A 86 9.57 10.33 -16.67
CA ALA A 86 8.92 11.12 -15.62
C ALA A 86 7.39 10.97 -15.55
N MET A 87 6.76 10.39 -16.59
CA MET A 87 5.31 10.43 -16.75
C MET A 87 4.57 9.77 -15.57
N ALA A 88 4.98 8.60 -15.09
CA ALA A 88 4.32 7.97 -13.94
C ALA A 88 4.43 8.83 -12.68
N TYR A 89 5.61 9.39 -12.41
CA TYR A 89 5.83 10.26 -11.26
C TYR A 89 4.98 11.53 -11.32
N GLU A 90 4.85 12.14 -12.49
CA GLU A 90 4.06 13.35 -12.69
C GLU A 90 2.55 13.07 -12.68
N VAL A 91 2.09 12.01 -13.36
CA VAL A 91 0.66 11.63 -13.42
C VAL A 91 0.14 11.15 -12.06
N LEU A 92 0.94 10.42 -11.30
CA LEU A 92 0.59 10.02 -9.93
C LEU A 92 0.87 11.11 -8.90
N TYR A 93 1.36 12.28 -9.33
CA TYR A 93 1.61 13.44 -8.49
C TYR A 93 2.61 13.16 -7.35
N GLY A 94 3.65 12.37 -7.66
CA GLY A 94 4.66 11.86 -6.73
C GLY A 94 5.35 12.93 -5.89
N ALA A 95 5.52 14.14 -6.42
CA ALA A 95 6.11 15.26 -5.67
C ALA A 95 5.28 15.69 -4.44
N LYS A 96 3.96 15.51 -4.49
CA LYS A 96 3.04 15.85 -3.40
C LYS A 96 2.59 14.60 -2.63
N TYR A 97 2.41 13.50 -3.35
CA TYR A 97 1.95 12.22 -2.82
C TYR A 97 2.95 11.14 -3.24
N PRO A 98 4.04 10.95 -2.48
CA PRO A 98 5.14 10.06 -2.89
C PRO A 98 4.76 8.57 -2.85
N GLU A 99 3.63 8.24 -2.23
CA GLU A 99 3.22 6.86 -2.01
C GLU A 99 1.88 6.54 -2.71
N LEU A 100 1.85 5.40 -3.39
CA LEU A 100 0.64 4.67 -3.75
C LEU A 100 0.49 3.52 -2.73
N SER A 101 -0.67 3.43 -2.06
CA SER A 101 -0.91 2.34 -1.10
C SER A 101 -2.17 1.53 -1.41
N LEU A 102 -2.09 0.23 -1.16
CA LEU A 102 -3.18 -0.72 -1.25
C LEU A 102 -3.29 -1.44 0.10
N GLU A 103 -4.49 -1.54 0.66
CA GLU A 103 -4.77 -2.34 1.84
C GLU A 103 -5.77 -3.43 1.46
N ILE A 104 -5.30 -4.67 1.36
CA ILE A 104 -6.06 -5.81 0.87
C ILE A 104 -6.52 -6.65 2.06
N ASP A 105 -7.82 -6.90 2.19
CA ASP A 105 -8.34 -7.81 3.22
C ASP A 105 -7.80 -9.23 3.04
N VAL A 106 -7.27 -9.82 4.12
CA VAL A 106 -6.76 -11.20 4.14
C VAL A 106 -7.39 -11.99 5.28
N PRO A 107 -8.25 -12.98 4.98
CA PRO A 107 -8.75 -13.89 6.01
C PRO A 107 -7.67 -14.92 6.36
N LEU A 108 -7.01 -14.76 7.51
CA LEU A 108 -5.98 -15.68 8.00
C LEU A 108 -6.47 -17.13 8.14
N ASP A 109 -7.76 -17.30 8.41
CA ASP A 109 -8.45 -18.58 8.54
C ASP A 109 -8.35 -19.42 7.25
N GLN A 110 -8.23 -18.74 6.10
CA GLN A 110 -8.05 -19.37 4.79
C GLN A 110 -6.57 -19.56 4.45
N VAL A 111 -5.68 -18.69 4.95
CA VAL A 111 -4.22 -18.75 4.68
C VAL A 111 -3.54 -19.97 5.32
N SER A 112 -4.13 -20.54 6.36
CA SER A 112 -3.54 -21.64 7.15
C SER A 112 -4.00 -23.06 6.71
N GLY A 113 -4.88 -23.16 5.71
CA GLY A 113 -5.38 -24.44 5.20
C GLY A 113 -4.52 -24.98 4.05
N GLN A 114 -4.22 -26.29 4.06
CA GLN A 114 -3.57 -26.98 2.93
C GLN A 114 -4.45 -27.04 1.66
N ASP A 115 -5.69 -26.56 1.73
CA ASP A 115 -6.72 -26.59 0.68
C ASP A 115 -7.12 -25.19 0.19
N ILE A 116 -6.17 -24.24 0.08
CA ILE A 116 -6.45 -23.05 -0.74
C ILE A 116 -6.44 -23.51 -2.19
N GLU A 117 -7.63 -23.74 -2.76
CA GLU A 117 -7.79 -23.71 -4.21
C GLU A 117 -7.15 -22.42 -4.70
N ARG A 118 -6.16 -22.52 -5.60
CA ARG A 118 -5.44 -21.39 -6.22
C ARG A 118 -6.38 -20.63 -7.17
N ALA A 119 -7.50 -20.19 -6.65
CA ALA A 119 -8.54 -19.47 -7.34
C ALA A 119 -8.41 -17.99 -7.00
N SER A 120 -8.76 -17.15 -7.97
CA SER A 120 -8.90 -15.72 -7.76
C SER A 120 -10.12 -15.46 -6.88
N VAL A 121 -9.92 -14.89 -5.70
CA VAL A 121 -10.98 -14.54 -4.76
C VAL A 121 -11.17 -13.02 -4.73
N PRO A 122 -12.41 -12.51 -4.79
CA PRO A 122 -12.66 -11.09 -4.64
C PRO A 122 -12.31 -10.62 -3.21
N ARG A 123 -11.51 -9.55 -3.10
CA ARG A 123 -11.12 -8.93 -1.83
C ARG A 123 -11.45 -7.45 -1.82
N VAL A 124 -12.05 -7.01 -0.72
CA VAL A 124 -12.17 -5.58 -0.43
C VAL A 124 -10.77 -5.02 -0.27
N THR A 125 -10.48 -3.97 -1.01
CA THR A 125 -9.19 -3.30 -1.03
C THR A 125 -9.40 -1.80 -0.93
N THR A 126 -8.78 -1.19 0.08
CA THR A 126 -8.68 0.26 0.16
C THR A 126 -7.46 0.69 -0.68
N VAL A 127 -7.69 1.52 -1.69
CA VAL A 127 -6.62 2.12 -2.50
C VAL A 127 -6.48 3.58 -2.11
N LYS A 128 -5.26 4.04 -1.86
CA LYS A 128 -4.95 5.45 -1.64
C LYS A 128 -4.09 5.96 -2.78
N LEU A 129 -4.65 6.89 -3.56
CA LEU A 129 -4.01 7.47 -4.73
C LEU A 129 -4.19 8.99 -4.71
N GLN A 130 -3.10 9.74 -4.95
CA GLN A 130 -3.06 11.21 -4.82
C GLN A 130 -3.68 11.75 -3.51
N GLY A 131 -3.52 11.00 -2.41
CA GLY A 131 -4.02 11.38 -1.09
C GLY A 131 -5.53 11.13 -0.87
N VAL A 132 -6.25 10.56 -1.83
CA VAL A 132 -7.65 10.16 -1.70
C VAL A 132 -7.74 8.65 -1.56
N SER A 133 -8.55 8.19 -0.61
CA SER A 133 -8.82 6.77 -0.40
C SER A 133 -10.15 6.38 -1.03
N ASN A 134 -10.18 5.24 -1.73
CA ASN A 134 -11.39 4.64 -2.27
C ASN A 134 -11.36 3.13 -2.00
N GLU A 135 -12.52 2.55 -1.69
CA GLU A 135 -12.67 1.11 -1.51
C GLU A 135 -13.20 0.47 -2.78
N THR A 136 -12.58 -0.62 -3.18
CA THR A 136 -12.98 -1.40 -4.35
C THR A 136 -12.84 -2.88 -4.06
N VAL A 137 -13.42 -3.73 -4.91
CA VAL A 137 -13.27 -5.19 -4.82
C VAL A 137 -12.40 -5.64 -5.97
N ILE A 138 -11.23 -6.21 -5.65
CA ILE A 138 -10.25 -6.67 -6.65
C ILE A 138 -10.09 -8.20 -6.58
N PRO A 139 -9.77 -8.86 -7.70
CA PRO A 139 -9.39 -10.27 -7.71
C PRO A 139 -8.01 -10.45 -7.09
N VAL A 140 -7.87 -11.36 -6.12
CA VAL A 140 -6.58 -11.71 -5.51
C VAL A 140 -6.43 -13.23 -5.46
N VAL A 141 -5.28 -13.71 -5.95
CA VAL A 141 -4.86 -15.11 -5.81
C VAL A 141 -3.87 -15.18 -4.67
N PHE A 142 -4.15 -15.99 -3.66
CA PHE A 142 -3.24 -16.27 -2.56
C PHE A 142 -2.60 -17.64 -2.76
N THR A 143 -1.29 -17.72 -2.57
CA THR A 143 -0.53 -18.98 -2.61
C THR A 143 0.27 -19.10 -1.31
N PRO A 144 -0.10 -20.02 -0.40
CA PRO A 144 0.71 -20.32 0.78
C PRO A 144 2.08 -20.85 0.36
N ASP A 145 3.14 -20.40 1.04
CA ASP A 145 4.49 -20.91 0.85
C ASP A 145 5.21 -20.99 2.21
N ASN A 146 5.15 -22.15 2.87
CA ASN A 146 5.80 -22.51 4.14
C ASN A 146 5.75 -21.45 5.27
N GLN A 147 6.56 -20.39 5.18
CA GLN A 147 6.68 -19.28 6.15
C GLN A 147 6.27 -17.92 5.57
N SER A 148 5.66 -17.92 4.39
CA SER A 148 5.30 -16.75 3.62
C SER A 148 3.95 -16.92 2.94
N LEU A 149 3.32 -15.80 2.61
CA LEU A 149 2.16 -15.73 1.76
C LEU A 149 2.57 -15.03 0.48
N LEU A 150 2.43 -15.72 -0.65
CA LEU A 150 2.50 -15.09 -1.95
C LEU A 150 1.10 -14.63 -2.34
N PHE A 151 1.01 -13.47 -2.97
CA PHE A 151 -0.24 -13.05 -3.60
C PHE A 151 0.01 -12.45 -4.98
N SER A 152 -0.99 -12.57 -5.84
CA SER A 152 -1.02 -11.92 -7.14
C SER A 152 -2.37 -11.26 -7.35
N THR A 153 -2.36 -10.09 -7.99
CA THR A 153 -3.59 -9.36 -8.34
C THR A 153 -3.39 -8.58 -9.63
N ASN A 154 -4.47 -8.40 -10.38
CA ASN A 154 -4.52 -7.55 -11.55
C ASN A 154 -5.89 -6.87 -11.61
N PHE A 155 -5.92 -5.55 -11.61
CA PHE A 155 -7.16 -4.77 -11.60
C PHE A 155 -6.95 -3.39 -12.20
N ASP A 156 -8.05 -2.76 -12.58
CA ASP A 156 -8.06 -1.39 -13.09
C ASP A 156 -8.71 -0.40 -12.13
N LEU A 157 -8.26 0.84 -12.24
CA LEU A 157 -8.72 1.99 -11.50
C LEU A 157 -8.97 3.13 -12.48
N TRP A 158 -9.96 3.95 -12.15
CA TRP A 158 -10.16 5.22 -12.82
C TRP A 158 -9.66 6.34 -11.92
N LEU A 159 -8.78 7.20 -12.43
CA LEU A 159 -8.23 8.32 -11.65
C LEU A 159 -9.32 9.27 -11.13
N ASN A 160 -10.42 9.44 -11.88
CA ASN A 160 -11.56 10.25 -11.46
C ASN A 160 -12.23 9.76 -10.16
N ASN A 161 -12.19 8.45 -9.87
CA ASN A 161 -12.73 7.87 -8.63
C ASN A 161 -11.93 8.31 -7.38
N PHE A 162 -10.75 8.88 -7.59
CA PHE A 162 -9.86 9.41 -6.55
C PHE A 162 -9.81 10.94 -6.58
N SER A 163 -10.68 11.62 -7.35
CA SER A 163 -10.54 13.05 -7.64
C SER A 163 -9.13 13.41 -8.16
N ALA A 164 -8.42 12.45 -8.75
CA ALA A 164 -7.06 12.63 -9.21
C ALA A 164 -7.04 13.44 -10.50
N THR A 165 -6.04 14.30 -10.63
CA THR A 165 -5.88 15.16 -11.80
C THR A 165 -4.72 14.64 -12.64
N ILE A 166 -4.89 14.68 -13.96
CA ILE A 166 -3.84 14.40 -14.93
C ILE A 166 -3.18 15.73 -15.31
N PRO A 167 -1.84 15.86 -15.26
CA PRO A 167 -1.16 17.06 -15.73
C PRO A 167 -1.54 17.40 -17.17
N VAL A 168 -1.66 18.70 -17.48
CA VAL A 168 -2.23 19.20 -18.75
C VAL A 168 -1.53 18.64 -19.99
N GLU A 169 -0.22 18.43 -19.91
CA GLU A 169 0.60 17.88 -20.99
C GLU A 169 0.27 16.40 -21.32
N TYR A 170 -0.26 15.65 -20.36
CA TYR A 170 -0.62 14.24 -20.51
C TYR A 170 -2.10 14.00 -20.81
N VAL A 171 -2.96 15.01 -20.63
CA VAL A 171 -4.40 14.93 -20.96
C VAL A 171 -4.69 14.40 -22.39
N PRO A 172 -4.01 14.84 -23.46
CA PRO A 172 -4.28 14.29 -24.80
C PRO A 172 -3.76 12.86 -24.99
N LEU A 173 -2.86 12.40 -24.12
CA LEU A 173 -2.19 11.12 -24.22
C LEU A 173 -2.88 10.02 -23.42
N LEU A 174 -3.59 10.36 -22.34
CA LEU A 174 -4.11 9.43 -21.35
C LEU A 174 -5.63 9.44 -21.28
N THR A 175 -6.24 8.29 -21.07
CA THR A 175 -7.70 8.16 -20.86
C THR A 175 -8.11 8.42 -19.41
N GLY A 176 -7.15 8.36 -18.49
CA GLY A 176 -7.38 8.41 -17.04
C GLY A 176 -7.65 7.06 -16.39
N ARG A 177 -7.59 5.97 -17.15
CA ARG A 177 -7.60 4.61 -16.61
C ARG A 177 -6.18 4.14 -16.31
N LEU A 178 -6.02 3.41 -15.22
CA LEU A 178 -4.76 2.85 -14.74
C LEU A 178 -4.97 1.38 -14.41
N PHE A 179 -4.04 0.53 -14.83
CA PHE A 179 -4.03 -0.89 -14.47
C PHE A 179 -2.87 -1.15 -13.52
N ILE A 180 -3.15 -1.91 -12.46
CA ILE A 180 -2.16 -2.35 -11.48
C ILE A 180 -2.06 -3.86 -11.58
N THR A 181 -0.83 -4.35 -11.74
CA THR A 181 -0.52 -5.78 -11.66
C THR A 181 0.56 -5.99 -10.60
N ILE A 182 0.30 -6.89 -9.66
CA ILE A 182 1.27 -7.36 -8.67
C ILE A 182 1.42 -8.86 -8.89
N ASN A 183 2.64 -9.30 -9.15
CA ASN A 183 2.94 -10.70 -9.47
C ASN A 183 3.72 -11.35 -8.34
N SER A 184 3.14 -12.38 -7.73
CA SER A 184 3.78 -13.22 -6.71
C SER A 184 4.48 -12.43 -5.60
N ALA A 185 3.89 -11.32 -5.18
CA ALA A 185 4.45 -10.52 -4.10
C ALA A 185 4.37 -11.30 -2.79
N ARG A 186 5.47 -11.29 -2.05
CA ARG A 186 5.71 -12.07 -0.86
C ARG A 186 5.55 -11.22 0.39
N TRP A 187 4.72 -11.70 1.29
CA TRP A 187 4.77 -11.37 2.70
C TRP A 187 5.46 -12.50 3.46
N VAL A 188 6.40 -12.18 4.35
CA VAL A 188 7.08 -13.16 5.22
C VAL A 188 6.70 -12.90 6.67
N ASN A 189 6.34 -13.95 7.40
CA ASN A 189 6.16 -13.82 8.84
C ASN A 189 7.53 -13.81 9.54
N MET A 190 8.03 -12.62 9.87
CA MET A 190 9.34 -12.47 10.51
C MET A 190 9.35 -12.85 12.01
N GLN A 191 8.21 -13.23 12.61
CA GLN A 191 8.14 -13.70 14.00
C GLN A 191 8.57 -15.17 14.17
N ALA A 192 8.80 -15.90 13.07
CA ALA A 192 9.15 -17.33 13.07
C ALA A 192 10.67 -17.61 13.01
N ARG A 193 11.53 -16.63 13.32
CA ARG A 193 12.99 -16.81 13.43
C ARG A 193 13.45 -16.84 14.88
#